data_AF-A0A2M8PJL1-F1
#
_entry.id   AF-A0A2M8PJL1-F1
#
_cell.length_a   1.000
_cell.length_b   1.000
_cell.length_c   1.000
_cell.angle_alpha   90.00
_cell.angle_beta   90.00
_cell.angle_gamma   90.00
#
_symmetry.space_group_name_H-M   'P 1'
#
loop_
_entity.id
_entity.type
_entity.pdbx_description
1 polymer ?
#
loop_
_entity_poly.entity_id
_entity_poly.type
_entity_poly.pdbx_seq_one_letter_code
_entity_poly.pdbx_strand_id
1 'polypeptide(L)'
;MPIIDENLVQHNLQGSAYNYSAAKIEDLGASEYTLVCIVSDVSSSVTDYKQEMENCLKEIIKSCKFSPRADNLMVRHVQFASKQNETHGYRPLENCHLNDYDGVLNIGGMTSLY
;
A
#
# COMPACT_ATOMS: atom_id res chain seq x y z
N MET A 1 4.27 17.29 17.67
CA MET A 1 3.99 16.08 18.48
C MET A 1 3.39 15.06 17.53
N PRO A 2 3.81 13.78 17.53
CA PRO A 2 3.19 12.76 16.70
C PRO A 2 1.69 12.63 17.06
N ILE A 3 0.84 12.55 16.05
CA ILE A 3 -0.57 12.21 16.21
C ILE A 3 -0.62 10.69 16.30
N ILE A 4 -1.35 10.17 17.30
CA ILE A 4 -1.60 8.74 17.44
C ILE A 4 -3.09 8.55 17.15
N ASP A 5 -3.41 7.69 16.19
CA ASP A 5 -4.76 7.40 15.71
C ASP A 5 -4.98 5.89 15.81
N GLU A 6 -6.15 5.49 16.30
CA GLU A 6 -6.56 4.08 16.40
C GLU A 6 -6.80 3.49 15.00
N ASN A 7 -7.15 4.35 14.04
CA ASN A 7 -7.24 3.97 12.64
C ASN A 7 -5.84 4.07 12.04
N LEU A 8 -5.38 3.00 11.37
CA LEU A 8 -4.10 2.91 10.65
C LEU A 8 -4.05 3.84 9.42
N VAL A 9 -4.20 5.14 9.66
CA VAL A 9 -4.22 6.21 8.68
C VAL A 9 -2.84 6.82 8.59
N GLN A 10 -2.51 7.29 7.39
CA GLN A 10 -1.24 7.95 7.12
C GLN A 10 -1.30 9.40 7.60
N HIS A 11 -0.37 9.81 8.47
CA HIS A 11 -0.27 11.21 8.92
C HIS A 11 1.00 11.87 8.40
N ASN A 12 0.87 13.10 7.92
CA ASN A 12 1.99 13.96 7.57
C ASN A 12 2.45 14.74 8.81
N LEU A 13 3.74 14.72 9.10
CA LEU A 13 4.30 15.53 10.17
C LEU A 13 4.38 17.00 9.71
N GLN A 14 3.68 17.92 10.39
CA GLN A 14 3.68 19.34 10.04
C GLN A 14 5.11 19.88 9.84
N GLY A 15 5.36 20.44 8.66
CA GLY A 15 6.67 21.00 8.27
C GLY A 15 7.67 19.99 7.71
N SER A 16 7.27 18.74 7.46
CA SER A 16 8.12 17.68 6.91
C SER A 16 7.43 16.88 5.80
N ALA A 17 8.24 16.31 4.89
CA ALA A 17 7.77 15.33 3.90
C ALA A 17 7.62 13.91 4.50
N TYR A 18 7.91 13.73 5.79
CA TYR A 18 7.83 12.45 6.47
C TYR A 18 6.38 12.07 6.80
N ASN A 19 5.99 10.85 6.38
CA ASN A 19 4.70 10.24 6.66
C ASN A 19 4.88 8.99 7.52
N TYR A 20 3.93 8.72 8.42
CA TYR A 20 3.93 7.53 9.27
C TYR A 20 2.50 7.02 9.50
N SER A 21 2.37 5.72 9.75
CA SER A 21 1.12 5.13 10.26
C SER A 21 1.04 5.45 11.75
N ALA A 22 0.01 6.19 12.18
CA ALA A 22 -0.14 6.63 13.56
C ALA A 22 -0.55 5.53 14.56
N ALA A 23 -0.48 4.26 14.17
CA ALA A 23 -0.84 3.12 15.00
C ALA A 23 0.20 2.86 16.09
N LYS A 24 -0.26 2.53 17.31
CA LYS A 24 0.64 2.08 18.37
C LYS A 24 1.05 0.65 18.13
N ILE A 25 2.24 0.29 18.62
CA ILE A 25 2.70 -1.10 18.62
C ILE A 25 1.81 -2.00 19.50
N GLU A 26 1.16 -1.43 20.52
CA GLU A 26 0.23 -2.11 21.43
C GLU A 26 -1.07 -2.54 20.72
N ASP A 27 -1.47 -1.79 19.68
CA ASP A 27 -2.65 -2.08 18.88
C ASP A 27 -2.36 -3.20 17.84
N LEU A 28 -1.09 -3.59 17.71
CA LEU A 28 -0.67 -4.72 16.90
C LEU A 28 -0.81 -6.02 17.70
N GLY A 29 -1.92 -6.74 17.48
CA GLY A 29 -2.30 -7.93 18.26
C GLY A 29 -1.49 -9.21 17.99
N ALA A 30 -0.53 -9.23 17.06
CA ALA A 30 0.26 -10.42 16.73
C ALA A 30 1.71 -10.33 17.19
N SER A 31 2.28 -11.47 17.61
CA SER A 31 3.70 -11.58 17.99
C SER A 31 4.66 -11.50 16.80
N GLU A 32 4.18 -11.81 15.60
CA GLU A 32 4.90 -11.71 14.35
C GLU A 32 3.98 -11.17 13.26
N TYR A 33 4.52 -10.36 12.34
CA TYR A 33 3.81 -9.92 11.15
C TYR A 33 4.59 -10.30 9.90
N THR A 34 3.89 -10.83 8.90
CA THR A 34 4.41 -10.98 7.55
C THR A 34 4.13 -9.70 6.77
N LEU A 35 5.17 -9.13 6.16
CA LEU A 35 5.07 -7.89 5.39
C LEU A 35 5.00 -8.19 3.89
N VAL A 36 3.92 -7.75 3.25
CA VAL A 36 3.74 -7.79 1.80
C VAL A 36 3.96 -6.39 1.24
N CYS A 37 4.99 -6.22 0.43
CA CYS A 37 5.28 -4.96 -0.26
C CYS A 37 4.96 -5.13 -1.74
N ILE A 38 3.94 -4.42 -2.23
CA ILE A 38 3.55 -4.41 -3.63
C ILE A 38 4.04 -3.10 -4.24
N VAL A 39 4.79 -3.21 -5.34
CA VAL A 39 5.34 -2.06 -6.05
C VAL A 39 4.85 -2.10 -7.49
N SER A 40 4.08 -1.09 -7.89
CA SER A 40 3.51 -0.98 -9.24
C SER A 40 4.27 0.05 -10.08
N ASP A 41 4.76 -0.35 -11.25
CA ASP A 41 5.21 0.60 -12.27
C ASP A 41 3.99 1.36 -12.81
N VAL A 42 4.05 2.69 -12.83
CA VAL A 42 3.00 3.55 -13.38
C VAL A 42 3.55 4.48 -14.46
N SER A 43 4.67 4.14 -15.08
CA SER A 43 5.22 4.87 -16.22
C SER A 43 4.29 4.83 -17.44
N SER A 44 4.43 5.80 -18.35
CA SER A 44 3.50 5.94 -19.48
C SER A 44 3.41 4.71 -20.41
N SER A 45 4.41 3.83 -20.42
CA SER A 45 4.40 2.60 -21.25
C SER A 45 3.36 1.58 -20.80
N VAL A 46 2.87 1.65 -19.55
CA VAL A 46 1.89 0.70 -19.03
C VAL A 46 0.43 1.19 -19.15
N THR A 47 0.19 2.31 -19.83
CA THR A 47 -1.13 2.95 -19.94
C THR A 47 -2.22 1.98 -20.42
N ASP A 48 -1.94 1.22 -21.47
CA ASP A 48 -2.92 0.29 -22.07
C ASP A 48 -3.21 -0.93 -21.18
N TYR A 49 -2.42 -1.15 -20.13
CA TYR A 49 -2.55 -2.27 -19.19
C TYR A 49 -3.13 -1.87 -17.84
N LYS A 50 -3.52 -0.60 -17.66
CA LYS A 50 -3.96 -0.09 -16.35
C LYS A 50 -5.02 -0.99 -15.70
N GLN A 51 -6.04 -1.40 -16.47
CA GLN A 51 -7.15 -2.18 -15.95
C GLN A 51 -6.72 -3.59 -15.54
N GLU A 52 -5.88 -4.24 -16.35
CA GLU A 52 -5.30 -5.55 -16.07
C GLU A 52 -4.40 -5.52 -14.83
N MET A 53 -3.63 -4.44 -14.67
CA MET A 53 -2.77 -4.24 -13.51
C MET A 53 -3.58 -4.03 -12.23
N GLU A 54 -4.67 -3.27 -12.28
CA GLU A 54 -5.58 -3.13 -11.13
C GLU A 54 -6.27 -4.45 -10.79
N ASN A 55 -6.69 -5.22 -11.80
CA ASN A 55 -7.24 -6.57 -11.60
C ASN A 55 -6.20 -7.53 -10.99
N CYS A 56 -4.95 -7.45 -11.44
CA CYS A 56 -3.84 -8.20 -10.88
C CYS A 56 -3.59 -7.82 -9.42
N LEU A 57 -3.59 -6.53 -9.10
CA LEU A 57 -3.47 -6.03 -7.73
C LEU A 57 -4.57 -6.60 -6.82
N LYS A 58 -5.83 -6.54 -7.28
CA LYS A 58 -6.95 -7.15 -6.55
C LYS A 58 -6.80 -8.65 -6.36
N GLU A 59 -6.31 -9.37 -7.37
CA GLU A 59 -6.10 -10.81 -7.27
C GLU A 59 -4.93 -11.16 -6.32
N ILE A 60 -3.88 -10.33 -6.26
CA ILE A 60 -2.81 -10.46 -5.25
C ILE A 60 -3.41 -10.30 -3.84
N ILE A 61 -4.18 -9.24 -3.58
CA ILE A 61 -4.82 -8.99 -2.28
C ILE A 61 -5.77 -10.13 -1.90
N LYS A 62 -6.58 -10.60 -2.85
CA LYS A 62 -7.46 -11.75 -2.67
C LYS A 62 -6.66 -13.02 -2.36
N SER A 63 -5.54 -13.22 -3.04
CA SER A 63 -4.67 -14.40 -2.84
C SER A 63 -3.99 -14.39 -1.47
N CYS A 64 -3.62 -13.22 -0.94
CA CYS A 64 -3.04 -13.08 0.40
C CYS A 64 -3.96 -13.65 1.50
N LYS A 65 -5.29 -13.66 1.28
CA LYS A 65 -6.26 -14.23 2.23
C LYS A 65 -6.17 -15.74 2.38
N PHE A 66 -5.52 -16.45 1.44
CA PHE A 66 -5.29 -17.89 1.53
C PHE A 66 -3.97 -18.26 2.23
N SER A 67 -3.18 -17.27 2.65
CA SER A 67 -1.97 -17.52 3.43
C SER A 67 -2.33 -18.11 4.80
N PRO A 68 -1.57 -19.10 5.32
CA PRO A 68 -1.70 -19.55 6.71
C PRO A 68 -1.48 -18.43 7.74
N ARG A 69 -0.90 -17.30 7.31
CA ARG A 69 -0.62 -16.11 8.13
C ARG A 69 -1.55 -14.94 7.80
N ALA A 70 -2.73 -15.18 7.20
CA ALA A 70 -3.67 -14.13 6.77
C ALA A 70 -3.97 -13.10 7.87
N ASP A 71 -4.17 -13.55 9.11
CA ASP A 71 -4.50 -12.68 10.26
C ASP A 71 -3.32 -11.81 10.73
N ASN A 72 -2.09 -12.21 10.37
CA ASN A 72 -0.85 -11.55 10.76
C ASN A 72 -0.12 -10.96 9.55
N LEU A 73 -0.85 -10.62 8.49
CA LEU A 73 -0.32 -10.05 7.25
C LEU A 73 -0.57 -8.54 7.20
N MET A 74 0.46 -7.77 6.90
CA MET A 74 0.35 -6.35 6.57
C MET A 74 0.72 -6.11 5.12
N VAL A 75 -0.05 -5.27 4.44
CA VAL A 75 0.16 -4.92 3.03
C VAL A 75 0.51 -3.45 2.90
N ARG A 76 1.56 -3.17 2.13
CA ARG A 76 1.93 -1.85 1.66
C ARG A 76 1.84 -1.82 0.14
N HIS A 77 1.27 -0.75 -0.41
CA HIS A 77 1.23 -0.52 -1.86
C HIS A 77 1.90 0.80 -2.21
N VAL A 78 2.91 0.70 -3.08
CA VAL A 78 3.68 1.83 -3.61
C VAL A 78 3.58 1.79 -5.13
N GLN A 79 3.48 2.96 -5.74
CA GLN A 79 3.58 3.13 -7.18
C GLN A 79 4.82 3.97 -7.52
N PHE A 80 5.47 3.69 -8.65
CA PHE A 80 6.63 4.45 -9.10
C PHE A 80 6.53 4.80 -10.59
N ALA A 81 6.93 6.02 -10.89
CA ALA A 81 7.30 6.46 -12.23
C ALA A 81 8.49 7.43 -12.06
N SER A 82 8.29 8.72 -12.33
CA SER A 82 9.34 9.74 -12.14
C SER A 82 9.59 10.07 -10.66
N LYS A 83 8.64 9.71 -9.80
CA LYS A 83 8.74 9.76 -8.33
C LYS A 83 8.07 8.51 -7.77
N GLN A 84 8.44 8.14 -6.54
CA GLN A 84 7.71 7.14 -5.77
C GLN A 84 6.51 7.82 -5.09
N ASN A 85 5.37 7.15 -5.08
CA ASN A 85 4.19 7.59 -4.35
C ASN A 85 3.61 6.38 -3.59
N GLU A 86 3.32 6.58 -2.31
CA GLU A 86 2.72 5.56 -1.46
C GLU A 86 1.21 5.69 -1.51
N THR A 87 0.54 4.69 -2.07
CA THR A 87 -0.93 4.61 -2.07
C THR A 87 -1.45 4.42 -0.66
N HIS A 88 -0.84 3.48 0.06
CA HIS A 88 -1.04 3.32 1.50
C HIS A 88 0.19 2.62 2.11
N GLY A 89 0.49 2.98 3.36
CA GLY A 89 1.51 2.33 4.18
C GLY A 89 1.12 0.90 4.56
N TYR A 90 1.92 0.27 5.42
CA TYR A 90 1.56 -1.04 5.97
C TYR A 90 0.26 -0.93 6.79
N ARG A 91 -0.77 -1.64 6.33
CA ARG A 91 -2.02 -1.85 7.06
C ARG A 91 -2.36 -3.35 7.07
N PRO A 92 -3.07 -3.86 8.08
CA PRO A 92 -3.55 -5.23 8.13
C PRO A 92 -4.31 -5.63 6.86
N LEU A 93 -4.16 -6.89 6.44
CA LEU A 93 -4.84 -7.43 5.26
C LEU A 93 -6.36 -7.29 5.35
N GLU A 94 -6.94 -7.37 6.54
CA GLU A 94 -8.37 -7.15 6.81
C GLU A 94 -8.86 -5.75 6.37
N ASN A 95 -7.99 -4.75 6.47
CA ASN A 95 -8.28 -3.36 6.10
C ASN A 95 -7.97 -3.08 4.61
N CYS A 96 -7.59 -4.09 3.83
CA CYS A 96 -7.35 -3.98 2.40
C CYS A 96 -8.61 -4.43 1.61
N HIS A 97 -9.58 -3.53 1.48
CA HIS A 97 -10.79 -3.82 0.72
C HIS A 97 -10.52 -3.78 -0.79
N LEU A 98 -11.10 -4.71 -1.54
CA LEU A 98 -10.84 -4.82 -2.99
C LEU A 98 -11.24 -3.57 -3.78
N ASN A 99 -12.26 -2.86 -3.31
CA ASN A 99 -12.75 -1.64 -3.94
C ASN A 99 -11.82 -0.44 -3.74
N ASP A 100 -10.92 -0.48 -2.75
CA ASP A 100 -9.91 0.56 -2.54
C ASP A 100 -8.89 0.61 -3.70
N TYR A 101 -8.83 -0.46 -4.50
CA TYR A 101 -7.91 -0.62 -5.62
C TYR A 101 -8.55 -0.29 -6.98
N ASP A 102 -9.78 0.22 -7.00
CA ASP A 102 -10.43 0.72 -8.22
C ASP A 102 -9.84 2.07 -8.64
N GLY A 103 -9.29 2.15 -9.86
CA GLY A 103 -8.74 3.40 -10.40
C GLY A 103 -7.49 3.92 -9.68
N VAL A 104 -6.90 3.11 -8.79
CA VAL A 104 -5.84 3.50 -7.86
C VAL A 104 -4.50 3.81 -8.55
N LEU A 105 -4.27 3.24 -9.74
CA LEU A 105 -3.00 3.42 -10.47
C LEU A 105 -2.98 4.76 -11.22
N ASN A 106 -2.02 5.60 -10.83
CA ASN A 106 -1.84 6.93 -11.41
C ASN A 106 -0.77 6.88 -12.51
N ILE A 107 -1.18 6.49 -13.72
CA ILE A 107 -0.27 6.33 -14.85
C ILE A 107 0.25 7.68 -15.35
N GLY A 108 1.56 7.78 -15.55
CA GLY A 108 2.21 8.90 -16.20
C GLY A 108 3.70 9.00 -15.88
N GLY A 109 4.38 9.89 -16.60
CA GLY A 109 5.80 10.15 -16.41
C GLY A 109 6.71 9.04 -16.97
N MET A 110 7.99 9.15 -16.62
CA MET A 110 9.05 8.24 -17.07
C MET A 110 9.48 7.33 -15.93
N THR A 111 9.84 6.09 -16.24
CA THR A 111 10.40 5.13 -15.29
C THR A 111 11.69 5.70 -14.68
N SER A 112 11.72 5.86 -13.35
CA SER A 112 12.92 6.27 -12.62
C SER A 112 13.90 5.09 -12.51
N LEU A 113 14.73 4.87 -13.55
CA LEU A 113 15.65 3.73 -13.58
C LEU A 113 16.98 3.96 -12.83
N TYR A 114 17.36 5.20 -12.50
CA TYR A 114 18.49 5.58 -11.67
C TYR A 114 18.48 7.10 -11.42
#